data_AF-A0A7J4MBQ3-F1
#
_entry.id   AF-A0A7J4MBQ3-F1
#
_cell.length_a   1.000
_cell.length_b   1.000
_cell.length_c   1.000
_cell.angle_alpha   90.00
_cell.angle_beta   90.00
_cell.angle_gamma   90.00
#
_symmetry.space_group_name_H-M   'P 1'
#
loop_
_entity.id
_entity.type
_entity.pdbx_description
1 polymer ?
#
loop_
_entity_poly.entity_id
_entity_poly.type
_entity_poly.pdbx_seq_one_letter_code
_entity_poly.pdbx_strand_id
1 'polypeptide(L)'
;MALVVLLLSSTLGGCIGLVPAREFLEAQRDPVEIVTVYDRVAFSKTFSEPIPQRYENASSFYVDESVIQIDVYFKASFVGSDQIGCLDAGGALRNVQVTLTDADAGVAWSTEVCQDANPPEESLLPQPEFARGEWTLTVDATGWGEGFTNQFKDSFNVVVTIHRNCMKYPLEDSC
;
A
#
# COMPACT_ATOMS: atom_id res chain seq x y z
N MET A 1 -0.14 58.73 42.27
CA MET A 1 -0.43 57.31 41.95
C MET A 1 -0.38 56.99 40.46
N ALA A 2 -0.73 57.90 39.53
CA ALA A 2 -0.69 57.62 38.09
C ALA A 2 0.71 57.26 37.53
N LEU A 3 1.78 57.87 38.05
CA LEU A 3 3.15 57.63 37.57
C LEU A 3 3.65 56.20 37.87
N VAL A 4 3.22 55.62 38.99
CA VAL A 4 3.63 54.27 39.43
C VAL A 4 3.04 53.19 38.51
N VAL A 5 1.83 53.41 38.00
CA VAL A 5 1.15 52.49 37.07
C VAL A 5 1.81 52.48 35.69
N LEU A 6 2.34 53.63 35.23
CA LEU A 6 3.07 53.77 33.96
C LEU A 6 4.49 53.16 33.97
N LEU A 7 5.10 53.04 35.15
CA LEU A 7 6.42 52.43 35.33
C LEU A 7 6.36 50.90 35.47
N LEU A 8 5.22 50.35 35.93
CA LEU A 8 4.99 48.91 36.06
C LEU A 8 4.65 48.25 34.70
N SER A 9 4.05 49.00 33.78
CA SER A 9 3.69 48.51 32.44
C SER A 9 4.88 48.35 31.50
N SER A 10 5.96 49.12 31.68
CA SER A 10 7.18 49.00 30.88
C SER A 10 8.08 47.83 31.29
N THR A 11 7.94 47.32 32.52
CA THR A 11 8.75 46.19 33.03
C THR A 11 8.09 44.82 32.80
N LEU A 12 6.76 44.77 32.65
CA LEU A 12 6.00 43.54 32.40
C LEU A 12 5.86 43.19 30.91
N GLY A 13 6.15 44.13 30.02
CA GLY A 13 6.10 43.96 28.56
C GLY A 13 7.36 43.37 27.92
N GLY A 14 8.36 42.98 28.73
CA GLY A 14 9.49 42.17 28.26
C GLY A 14 9.06 40.74 27.91
N CYS A 15 9.98 39.94 27.37
CA CYS A 15 9.82 38.59 26.77
C CYS A 15 8.77 37.62 27.39
N ILE A 16 8.36 37.82 28.64
CA ILE A 16 7.25 37.14 29.31
C ILE A 16 5.90 37.38 28.59
N GLY A 17 5.70 38.53 27.95
CA GLY A 17 4.50 38.81 27.16
C GLY A 17 4.42 38.07 25.82
N LEU A 18 5.55 37.52 25.33
CA LEU A 18 5.60 36.78 24.06
C LEU A 18 5.02 35.36 24.18
N VAL A 19 5.11 34.75 25.37
CA VAL A 19 4.53 33.43 25.64
C VAL A 19 3.00 33.46 25.56
N PRO A 20 2.27 34.32 26.29
CA PRO A 20 0.81 34.37 26.17
C PRO A 20 0.35 34.86 24.79
N ALA A 21 1.14 35.69 24.10
CA ALA A 21 0.86 36.06 22.71
C ALA A 21 1.01 34.86 21.75
N ARG A 22 2.03 34.01 21.94
CA ARG A 22 2.19 32.77 21.17
C ARG A 22 1.06 31.79 21.45
N GLU A 23 0.74 31.54 22.72
CA GLU A 23 -0.35 30.64 23.11
C GLU A 23 -1.71 31.13 22.57
N PHE A 24 -1.94 32.45 22.55
CA PHE A 24 -3.15 33.03 21.95
C PHE A 24 -3.22 32.79 20.44
N LEU A 25 -2.10 32.87 19.72
CA LEU A 25 -2.04 32.57 18.29
C LEU A 25 -2.19 31.07 18.01
N GLU A 26 -1.57 30.20 18.81
CA GLU A 26 -1.74 28.74 18.70
C GLU A 26 -3.18 28.31 19.03
N ALA A 27 -3.85 28.98 19.98
CA ALA A 27 -5.25 28.72 20.30
C ALA A 27 -6.22 29.16 19.18
N GLN A 28 -5.79 30.03 18.27
CA GLN A 28 -6.53 30.37 17.05
C GLN A 28 -6.21 29.44 15.87
N ARG A 29 -5.22 28.54 16.01
CA ARG A 29 -4.89 27.59 14.95
C ARG A 29 -5.97 26.51 14.90
N ASP A 30 -6.34 26.13 13.68
CA ASP A 30 -7.21 24.97 13.47
C ASP A 30 -6.53 23.69 14.01
N PRO A 31 -7.30 22.69 14.46
CA PRO A 31 -6.74 21.44 14.96
C PRO A 31 -6.05 20.67 13.83
N VAL A 32 -5.10 19.81 14.21
CA VAL A 32 -4.51 18.82 13.29
C VAL A 32 -5.56 17.77 12.95
N GLU A 33 -5.66 17.44 11.67
CA GLU A 33 -6.56 16.38 11.18
C GLU A 33 -5.77 15.11 10.87
N ILE A 34 -6.30 13.95 11.26
CA ILE A 34 -5.75 12.66 10.84
C ILE A 34 -6.49 12.24 9.58
N VAL A 35 -5.76 12.12 8.48
CA VAL A 35 -6.31 11.69 7.18
C VAL A 35 -5.67 10.36 6.78
N THR A 36 -6.43 9.51 6.09
CA THR A 36 -5.89 8.26 5.55
C THR A 36 -5.38 8.48 4.13
N VAL A 37 -4.09 8.16 3.92
CA VAL A 37 -3.41 8.20 2.62
C VAL A 37 -3.15 6.77 2.15
N TYR A 38 -3.12 6.58 0.84
CA TYR A 38 -2.99 5.26 0.21
C TYR A 38 -1.76 5.20 -0.67
N ASP A 39 -0.91 4.20 -0.43
CA ASP A 39 0.15 3.80 -1.36
C ASP A 39 -0.24 2.50 -2.07
N ARG A 40 0.31 2.26 -3.26
CA ARG A 40 -0.01 1.06 -4.04
C ARG A 40 1.23 0.45 -4.68
N VAL A 41 1.33 -0.87 -4.58
CA VAL A 41 2.26 -1.69 -5.34
C VAL A 41 1.44 -2.69 -6.14
N ALA A 42 1.67 -2.79 -7.45
CA ALA A 42 0.86 -3.63 -8.31
C ALA A 42 1.68 -4.29 -9.41
N PHE A 43 1.28 -5.52 -9.76
CA PHE A 43 1.76 -6.23 -10.93
C PHE A 43 0.59 -6.72 -11.75
N SER A 44 0.66 -6.50 -13.06
CA SER A 44 -0.28 -7.08 -14.00
C SER A 44 0.47 -7.58 -15.23
N LYS A 45 0.10 -8.76 -15.68
CA LYS A 45 0.65 -9.38 -16.89
C LYS A 45 -0.46 -10.05 -17.67
N THR A 46 -0.44 -9.83 -18.97
CA THR A 46 -1.18 -10.62 -19.95
C THR A 46 -0.17 -11.32 -20.83
N PHE A 47 -0.30 -12.64 -20.97
CA PHE A 47 0.57 -13.45 -21.82
C PHE A 47 0.05 -13.41 -23.25
N SER A 48 0.95 -13.24 -24.23
CA SER A 48 0.56 -13.01 -25.64
C SER A 48 1.27 -13.91 -26.64
N GLU A 49 2.19 -14.77 -26.17
CA GLU A 49 2.90 -15.71 -27.02
C GLU A 49 2.29 -17.11 -26.92
N PRO A 50 2.13 -17.83 -28.05
CA PRO A 50 1.47 -19.14 -28.10
C PRO A 50 2.34 -20.27 -27.52
N ILE A 51 3.38 -19.89 -26.77
CA ILE A 51 4.31 -20.76 -26.05
C ILE A 51 4.35 -20.29 -24.59
N PRO A 52 4.55 -21.19 -23.61
CA PRO A 52 4.68 -20.81 -22.22
C PRO A 52 5.80 -19.79 -22.00
N GLN A 53 5.48 -18.70 -21.31
CA GLN A 53 6.42 -17.68 -20.90
C GLN A 53 6.42 -17.56 -19.38
N ARG A 54 7.62 -17.40 -18.82
CA ARG A 54 7.79 -17.06 -17.42
C ARG A 54 7.82 -15.55 -17.23
N TYR A 55 7.23 -15.08 -16.15
CA TYR A 55 7.26 -13.71 -15.68
C TYR A 55 7.61 -13.72 -14.20
N GLU A 56 8.73 -13.08 -13.87
CA GLU A 56 9.19 -12.91 -12.49
C GLU A 56 9.33 -11.41 -12.22
N ASN A 57 8.82 -10.95 -11.08
CA ASN A 57 8.99 -9.58 -10.64
C ASN A 57 8.92 -9.47 -9.11
N ALA A 58 9.51 -8.40 -8.58
CA ALA A 58 9.48 -8.08 -7.17
C ALA A 58 9.47 -6.57 -6.97
N SER A 59 8.71 -6.10 -5.98
CA SER A 59 8.67 -4.71 -5.57
C SER A 59 8.48 -4.63 -4.07
N SER A 60 9.04 -3.59 -3.47
CA SER A 60 9.08 -3.43 -2.02
C SER A 60 8.48 -2.10 -1.59
N PHE A 61 7.95 -2.07 -0.37
CA PHE A 61 7.43 -0.87 0.27
C PHE A 61 7.76 -0.88 1.76
N TYR A 62 7.87 0.30 2.36
CA TYR A 62 8.26 0.43 3.77
C TYR A 62 7.04 0.49 4.68
N VAL A 63 7.03 -0.29 5.75
CA VAL A 63 5.99 -0.31 6.78
C VAL A 63 6.52 0.27 8.08
N ASP A 64 5.78 1.25 8.60
CA ASP A 64 6.05 1.94 9.87
C ASP A 64 4.76 2.03 10.71
N GLU A 65 4.81 2.76 11.82
CA GLU A 65 3.71 2.93 12.76
C GLU A 65 2.49 3.67 12.16
N SER A 66 2.65 4.34 11.02
CA SER A 66 1.54 5.02 10.35
C SER A 66 0.64 4.04 9.59
N VAL A 67 1.14 2.85 9.23
CA VAL A 67 0.39 1.85 8.46
C VAL A 67 -0.65 1.18 9.35
N ILE A 68 -1.92 1.32 8.98
CA ILE A 68 -3.04 0.81 9.77
C ILE A 68 -3.74 -0.40 9.14
N GLN A 69 -3.57 -0.61 7.83
CA GLN A 69 -4.20 -1.69 7.08
C GLN A 69 -3.44 -1.91 5.77
N ILE A 70 -3.33 -3.18 5.36
CA ILE A 70 -2.77 -3.57 4.06
C ILE A 70 -3.81 -4.45 3.37
N ASP A 71 -4.32 -3.99 2.24
CA ASP A 71 -5.31 -4.73 1.44
C ASP A 71 -4.63 -5.40 0.24
N VAL A 72 -4.96 -6.66 0.00
CA VAL A 72 -4.46 -7.45 -1.12
C VAL A 72 -5.61 -7.86 -2.03
N TYR A 73 -5.58 -7.34 -3.25
CA TYR A 73 -6.45 -7.77 -4.34
C TYR A 73 -5.69 -8.67 -5.30
N PHE A 74 -6.25 -9.85 -5.59
CA PHE A 74 -5.68 -10.79 -6.55
C PHE A 74 -6.74 -11.30 -7.52
N LYS A 75 -6.37 -11.37 -8.80
CA LYS A 75 -7.16 -12.01 -9.84
C LYS A 75 -6.25 -12.67 -10.86
N ALA A 76 -6.58 -13.90 -11.24
CA ALA A 76 -5.97 -14.60 -12.37
C ALA A 76 -7.05 -15.17 -13.28
N SER A 77 -6.74 -15.23 -14.57
CA SER A 77 -7.57 -15.89 -15.57
C SER A 77 -6.69 -16.73 -16.50
N PHE A 78 -7.10 -17.97 -16.71
CA PHE A 78 -6.42 -18.96 -17.53
C PHE A 78 -7.37 -19.47 -18.59
N VAL A 79 -6.93 -19.42 -19.85
CA VAL A 79 -7.71 -19.95 -20.96
C VAL A 79 -7.88 -21.45 -20.81
N GLY A 80 -9.11 -21.92 -20.95
CA GLY A 80 -9.43 -23.34 -20.96
C GLY A 80 -9.11 -24.04 -19.63
N SER A 81 -9.07 -23.30 -18.51
CA SER A 81 -8.89 -23.85 -17.16
C SER A 81 -9.82 -25.04 -16.89
N ASP A 82 -11.06 -24.94 -17.38
CA ASP A 82 -12.11 -25.94 -17.18
C ASP A 82 -11.88 -27.24 -17.99
N GLN A 83 -11.01 -27.20 -19.00
CA GLN A 83 -10.77 -28.31 -19.93
C GLN A 83 -9.37 -28.93 -19.80
N ILE A 84 -8.35 -28.11 -19.52
CA ILE A 84 -6.94 -28.51 -19.58
C ILE A 84 -6.31 -28.53 -18.16
N GLY A 85 -6.99 -27.94 -17.17
CA GLY A 85 -6.49 -27.86 -15.80
C GLY A 85 -5.19 -27.06 -15.69
N CYS A 86 -4.33 -27.46 -14.75
CA CYS A 86 -3.08 -26.78 -14.40
C CYS A 86 -1.91 -27.08 -15.36
N LEU A 87 -2.15 -27.94 -16.35
CA LEU A 87 -1.21 -28.22 -17.43
C LEU A 87 -1.65 -27.44 -18.68
N ASP A 88 -0.70 -27.05 -19.51
CA ASP A 88 -1.01 -26.59 -20.86
C ASP A 88 -1.20 -27.78 -21.82
N ALA A 89 -1.58 -27.48 -23.08
CA ALA A 89 -1.75 -28.50 -24.11
C ALA A 89 -0.44 -29.23 -24.51
N GLY A 90 0.73 -28.77 -24.02
CA GLY A 90 2.05 -29.33 -24.24
C GLY A 90 2.68 -30.01 -23.01
N GLY A 91 2.00 -30.04 -21.87
CA GLY A 91 2.47 -30.61 -20.60
C GLY A 91 3.26 -29.66 -19.67
N ALA A 92 3.40 -28.37 -19.98
CA ALA A 92 4.01 -27.38 -19.10
C ALA A 92 3.02 -26.90 -18.02
N LEU A 93 3.51 -26.66 -16.81
CA LEU A 93 2.70 -26.14 -15.70
C LEU A 93 2.43 -24.64 -15.90
N ARG A 94 1.16 -24.27 -15.84
CA ARG A 94 0.71 -22.87 -15.84
C ARG A 94 0.35 -22.50 -14.42
N ASN A 95 0.94 -21.44 -13.90
CA ASN A 95 0.68 -21.00 -12.54
C ASN A 95 0.93 -19.51 -12.38
N VAL A 96 0.32 -18.96 -11.34
CA VAL A 96 0.64 -17.64 -10.80
C VAL A 96 0.83 -17.84 -9.31
N GLN A 97 2.05 -17.63 -8.85
CA GLN A 97 2.42 -17.59 -7.46
C GLN A 97 2.71 -16.15 -7.07
N VAL A 98 2.05 -15.68 -6.02
CA VAL A 98 2.30 -14.37 -5.43
C VAL A 98 2.54 -14.53 -3.95
N THR A 99 3.54 -13.81 -3.44
CA THR A 99 3.90 -13.84 -2.02
C THR A 99 4.17 -12.42 -1.55
N LEU A 100 3.53 -12.04 -0.46
CA LEU A 100 3.83 -10.84 0.29
C LEU A 100 4.61 -11.25 1.53
N THR A 101 5.86 -10.84 1.59
CA THR A 101 6.79 -11.13 2.68
C THR A 101 6.95 -9.90 3.56
N ASP A 102 6.83 -10.07 4.87
CA ASP A 102 7.04 -9.02 5.85
C ASP A 102 8.53 -8.74 6.12
N ALA A 103 8.79 -7.70 6.92
CA ALA A 103 10.15 -7.27 7.25
C ALA A 103 10.97 -8.29 8.07
N ASP A 104 10.29 -9.23 8.75
CA ASP A 104 10.92 -10.30 9.52
C ASP A 104 11.13 -11.57 8.69
N ALA A 105 10.95 -11.48 7.36
CA ALA A 105 10.97 -12.58 6.40
C ALA A 105 9.84 -13.62 6.61
N GLY A 106 8.77 -13.24 7.30
CA GLY A 106 7.53 -14.01 7.42
C GLY A 106 6.65 -13.86 6.17
N VAL A 107 5.90 -14.90 5.83
CA VAL A 107 4.90 -14.82 4.76
C VAL A 107 3.63 -14.24 5.35
N ALA A 108 3.39 -12.95 5.10
CA ALA A 108 2.19 -12.26 5.55
C ALA A 108 0.96 -12.68 4.73
N TRP A 109 1.15 -12.92 3.44
CA TRP A 109 0.11 -13.41 2.54
C TRP A 109 0.71 -14.15 1.35
N SER A 110 0.04 -15.17 0.86
CA SER A 110 0.45 -15.84 -0.39
C SER A 110 -0.71 -16.50 -1.09
N THR A 111 -0.60 -16.64 -2.41
CA THR A 111 -1.51 -17.44 -3.22
C THR A 111 -0.73 -18.14 -4.32
N GLU A 112 -1.17 -19.34 -4.66
CA GLU A 112 -0.70 -20.09 -5.81
C GLU A 112 -1.92 -20.66 -6.53
N VAL A 113 -2.10 -20.27 -7.79
CA VAL A 113 -3.23 -20.69 -8.60
C VAL A 113 -2.79 -21.14 -9.97
N CYS A 114 -3.48 -22.13 -10.51
CA CYS A 114 -3.28 -22.64 -11.87
C CYS A 114 -4.59 -22.69 -12.68
N GLN A 115 -5.63 -22.03 -12.16
CA GLN A 115 -6.97 -21.90 -12.75
C GLN A 115 -7.51 -20.50 -12.46
N ASP A 116 -8.62 -20.14 -13.10
CA ASP A 116 -9.33 -18.89 -12.84
C ASP A 116 -9.53 -18.68 -11.34
N ALA A 117 -9.08 -17.52 -10.86
CA ALA A 117 -9.15 -17.17 -9.45
C ALA A 117 -9.53 -15.70 -9.32
N ASN A 118 -10.58 -15.43 -8.56
CA ASN A 118 -10.97 -14.08 -8.17
C ASN A 118 -11.46 -14.12 -6.72
N PRO A 119 -10.57 -14.46 -5.76
CA PRO A 119 -10.91 -14.42 -4.35
C PRO A 119 -11.38 -13.01 -3.95
N PRO A 120 -12.19 -12.89 -2.89
CA PRO A 120 -12.44 -11.60 -2.27
C PRO A 120 -11.13 -10.92 -1.88
N GLU A 121 -11.13 -9.59 -1.91
CA GLU A 121 -10.03 -8.79 -1.37
C GLU A 121 -9.79 -9.13 0.10
N GLU A 122 -8.52 -9.29 0.47
CA GLU A 122 -8.12 -9.67 1.82
C GLU A 122 -7.44 -8.50 2.53
N SER A 123 -7.96 -8.16 3.70
CA SER A 123 -7.43 -7.09 4.53
C SER A 123 -6.57 -7.66 5.65
N LEU A 124 -5.28 -7.31 5.63
CA LEU A 124 -4.36 -7.56 6.73
C LEU A 124 -4.51 -6.41 7.73
N LEU A 125 -4.76 -6.76 8.98
CA LEU A 125 -4.85 -5.82 10.10
C LEU A 125 -3.70 -6.07 11.09
N PRO A 126 -3.17 -5.03 11.72
CA PRO A 126 -2.06 -5.16 12.67
C PRO A 126 -2.49 -5.97 13.91
N GLN A 127 -1.64 -6.90 14.37
CA GLN A 127 -1.90 -7.75 15.54
C GLN A 127 -0.62 -8.01 16.37
N PRO A 128 -0.27 -7.17 17.38
CA PRO A 128 -0.81 -5.85 17.70
C PRO A 128 -0.29 -4.73 16.80
N GLU A 129 0.83 -4.95 16.10
CA GLU A 129 1.46 -4.05 15.14
C GLU A 129 1.94 -4.86 13.92
N PHE A 130 2.19 -4.20 12.80
CA PHE A 130 2.88 -4.83 11.68
C PHE A 130 4.38 -4.91 11.95
N ALA A 131 5.05 -5.93 11.40
CA ALA A 131 6.51 -5.97 11.35
C ALA A 131 7.03 -4.71 10.64
N ARG A 132 7.86 -3.92 11.33
CA ARG A 132 8.37 -2.65 10.81
C ARG A 132 9.58 -2.91 9.92
N GLY A 133 9.62 -2.23 8.77
CA GLY A 133 10.71 -2.36 7.82
C GLY A 133 10.22 -2.57 6.39
N GLU A 134 11.08 -3.14 5.56
CA GLU A 134 10.80 -3.36 4.15
C GLU A 134 9.97 -4.62 3.95
N TRP A 135 8.79 -4.46 3.36
CA TRP A 135 7.92 -5.55 2.91
C TRP A 135 8.12 -5.75 1.42
N THR A 136 8.04 -6.99 0.95
CA THR A 136 8.29 -7.32 -0.46
C THR A 136 7.15 -8.14 -1.05
N LEU A 137 6.59 -7.65 -2.15
CA LEU A 137 5.68 -8.38 -3.02
C LEU A 137 6.47 -9.04 -4.15
N THR A 138 6.45 -10.37 -4.20
CA THR A 138 7.09 -11.16 -5.26
C THR A 138 6.06 -11.91 -6.08
N VAL A 139 6.27 -11.95 -7.40
CA VAL A 139 5.45 -12.69 -8.34
C VAL A 139 6.33 -13.61 -9.17
N ASP A 140 5.91 -14.87 -9.28
CA ASP A 140 6.43 -15.85 -10.23
C ASP A 140 5.24 -16.46 -10.96
N ALA A 141 5.17 -16.27 -12.28
CA ALA A 141 4.05 -16.68 -13.09
C ALA A 141 4.50 -17.31 -14.39
N THR A 142 3.84 -18.38 -14.78
CA THR A 142 3.99 -19.03 -16.08
C THR A 142 2.64 -19.11 -16.77
N GLY A 143 2.56 -18.57 -17.99
CA GLY A 143 1.33 -18.58 -18.79
C GLY A 143 1.62 -18.43 -20.28
N TRP A 144 0.57 -18.55 -21.08
CA TRP A 144 0.65 -18.37 -22.53
C TRP A 144 -0.56 -17.58 -23.03
N GLY A 145 -0.52 -17.17 -24.29
CA GLY A 145 -1.68 -16.59 -24.95
C GLY A 145 -1.45 -16.43 -26.44
N GLU A 146 -2.48 -16.20 -27.22
CA GLU A 146 -2.31 -15.99 -28.65
C GLU A 146 -2.31 -14.49 -29.00
N GLY A 147 -1.40 -14.07 -29.86
CA GLY A 147 -1.22 -12.66 -30.24
C GLY A 147 -2.07 -12.20 -31.42
N PHE A 148 -2.79 -13.11 -32.11
CA PHE A 148 -3.39 -12.85 -33.42
C PHE A 148 -4.84 -12.35 -33.32
N THR A 149 -5.68 -12.96 -32.48
CA THR A 149 -7.10 -12.60 -32.27
C THR A 149 -7.35 -11.92 -30.93
N ASN A 150 -6.38 -11.94 -30.01
CA ASN A 150 -6.44 -11.37 -28.66
C ASN A 150 -7.57 -11.96 -27.79
N GLN A 151 -8.01 -13.18 -28.07
CA GLN A 151 -9.16 -13.83 -27.42
C GLN A 151 -8.73 -14.87 -26.38
N PHE A 152 -7.57 -15.49 -26.57
CA PHE A 152 -7.11 -16.58 -25.71
C PHE A 152 -5.80 -16.18 -25.05
N LYS A 153 -5.89 -15.55 -23.86
CA LYS A 153 -4.71 -15.13 -23.09
C LYS A 153 -4.87 -15.43 -21.62
N ASP A 154 -3.84 -16.04 -21.04
CA ASP A 154 -3.69 -16.09 -19.60
C ASP A 154 -3.33 -14.69 -19.10
N SER A 155 -3.81 -14.32 -17.91
CA SER A 155 -3.51 -13.04 -17.31
C SER A 155 -3.65 -13.06 -15.80
N PHE A 156 -2.95 -12.15 -15.13
CA PHE A 156 -3.20 -11.88 -13.73
C PHE A 156 -3.05 -10.38 -13.41
N ASN A 157 -3.62 -10.02 -12.27
CA ASN A 157 -3.48 -8.72 -11.64
C ASN A 157 -3.39 -8.91 -10.13
N VAL A 158 -2.35 -8.36 -9.51
CA VAL A 158 -2.23 -8.23 -8.06
C VAL A 158 -2.02 -6.77 -7.70
N VAL A 159 -2.73 -6.30 -6.70
CA VAL A 159 -2.60 -4.95 -6.15
C VAL A 159 -2.54 -5.05 -4.64
N VAL A 160 -1.49 -4.49 -4.05
CA VAL A 160 -1.36 -4.27 -2.61
C VAL A 160 -1.60 -2.80 -2.36
N THR A 161 -2.61 -2.47 -1.54
CA THR A 161 -2.93 -1.12 -1.11
C THR A 161 -2.53 -0.95 0.34
N ILE A 162 -1.71 0.07 0.64
CA ILE A 162 -1.21 0.35 1.99
C ILE A 162 -1.93 1.59 2.50
N HIS A 163 -2.60 1.45 3.64
CA HIS A 163 -3.39 2.51 4.26
C HIS A 163 -2.58 3.11 5.40
N ARG A 164 -2.31 4.41 5.32
CA ARG A 164 -1.52 5.15 6.32
C ARG A 164 -2.32 6.25 6.95
N ASN A 165 -2.18 6.41 8.27
CA ASN A 165 -2.61 7.62 8.95
C ASN A 165 -1.54 8.70 8.80
N CYS A 166 -1.90 9.83 8.20
CA CYS A 166 -1.04 10.99 8.14
C CYS A 166 -1.68 12.15 8.91
N MET A 167 -0.84 12.90 9.62
CA MET A 167 -1.25 14.09 10.35
C MET A 167 -1.13 15.30 9.42
N LYS A 168 -2.27 15.90 9.08
CA LYS A 168 -2.32 17.08 8.23
C LYS A 168 -2.43 18.33 9.09
N TYR A 169 -1.45 19.21 8.97
CA TYR A 169 -1.49 20.52 9.62
C TYR A 169 -2.32 21.50 8.79
N PRO A 170 -3.04 22.42 9.45
CA PRO A 170 -3.71 23.51 8.74
C PRO A 170 -2.71 24.34 7.93
N LEU A 171 -3.10 24.74 6.72
CA LEU A 171 -2.31 25.52 5.76
C LEU A 171 -1.18 24.76 5.03
N GLU A 172 -1.03 23.45 5.26
CA GLU A 172 -0.14 22.59 4.48
C GLU A 172 -0.95 21.68 3.56
N ASP A 173 -0.58 21.64 2.28
CA ASP A 173 -1.27 20.80 1.28
C ASP A 173 -0.85 19.33 1.35
N SER A 174 0.29 19.04 1.98
CA SER A 174 0.88 17.72 2.11
C SER A 174 1.08 17.32 3.57
N CYS A 175 1.09 16.01 3.78
CA CYS A 175 1.93 15.35 4.76
C CYS A 175 3.12 14.72 4.01
#